data_AF-A0A946XUR4-F1
#
_entry.id   AF-A0A946XUR4-F1
#
_cell.length_a   1.000
_cell.length_b   1.000
_cell.length_c   1.000
_cell.angle_alpha   90.00
_cell.angle_beta   90.00
_cell.angle_gamma   90.00
#
_symmetry.space_group_name_H-M   'P 1'
#
loop_
_entity.id
_entity.type
_entity.pdbx_description
1 polymer ?
#
loop_
_entity_poly.entity_id
_entity_poly.type
_entity_poly.pdbx_seq_one_letter_code
_entity_poly.pdbx_strand_id
1 'polypeptide(L)'
;EPIKVAGLTTSALEDKIEQLYVDGAIYKNVSVNVTMTAKVYYLQGEVNSPGQFQLASGTTLLQAIAGARGYTPFANRKKVTITRQGKIYQYNMKELEKDPSKDVKIKAGDVIKVWQSAF
;
A
#
# COMPACT_ATOMS: atom_id res chain seq x y z
N GLU A 1 1.51 29.25 -7.99
CA GLU A 1 0.64 28.16 -8.49
C GLU A 1 0.96 26.84 -7.77
N PRO A 2 0.03 25.88 -7.66
CA PRO A 2 0.31 24.57 -7.07
C PRO A 2 1.31 23.78 -7.94
N ILE A 3 2.36 23.25 -7.32
CA ILE A 3 3.42 22.50 -8.01
C ILE A 3 2.95 21.05 -8.21
N LYS A 4 2.96 20.57 -9.47
CA LYS A 4 2.71 19.16 -9.78
C LYS A 4 3.92 18.31 -9.35
N VAL A 5 3.65 17.31 -8.50
CA VAL A 5 4.66 16.44 -7.87
C VAL A 5 4.60 14.97 -8.30
N ALA A 6 3.53 14.56 -8.99
CA ALA A 6 3.35 13.17 -9.41
C ALA A 6 4.43 12.76 -10.43
N GLY A 7 5.13 11.65 -10.15
CA GLY A 7 6.21 11.12 -11.00
C GLY A 7 7.61 11.63 -10.67
N LEU A 8 7.76 12.53 -9.70
CA LEU A 8 9.06 12.98 -9.21
C LEU A 8 9.51 12.15 -8.00
N THR A 9 10.82 11.94 -7.88
CA THR A 9 11.45 11.49 -6.63
C THR A 9 11.47 12.63 -5.62
N THR A 10 11.67 12.32 -4.33
CA THR A 10 11.75 13.35 -3.27
C THR A 10 12.85 14.37 -3.54
N SER A 11 14.05 13.92 -3.93
CA SER A 11 15.16 14.80 -4.28
C SER A 11 14.89 15.64 -5.53
N ALA A 12 14.30 15.05 -6.59
CA ALA A 12 13.94 15.82 -7.78
C ALA A 12 12.85 16.88 -7.50
N LEU A 13 12.01 16.64 -6.50
CA LEU A 13 11.04 17.63 -6.04
C LEU A 13 11.71 18.73 -5.19
N GLU A 14 12.65 18.36 -4.31
CA GLU A 14 13.46 19.31 -3.52
C GLU A 14 14.20 20.27 -4.46
N ASP A 15 14.97 19.74 -5.42
CA ASP A 15 15.73 20.53 -6.40
C ASP A 15 14.81 21.48 -7.19
N LYS A 16 13.64 21.01 -7.59
CA LYS A 16 12.67 21.80 -8.35
C LYS A 16 12.07 22.93 -7.52
N ILE A 17 11.77 22.69 -6.24
CA ILE A 17 11.25 23.73 -5.35
C ILE A 17 12.35 24.75 -5.04
N GLU A 18 13.58 24.30 -4.78
CA GLU A 18 14.71 25.19 -4.54
C GLU A 18 14.97 26.11 -5.74
N GLN A 19 15.02 25.56 -6.96
CA GLN A 19 15.18 26.36 -8.17
C GLN A 19 14.05 27.36 -8.38
N LEU A 20 12.78 26.97 -8.17
CA LEU A 20 11.64 27.89 -8.33
C LEU A 20 11.69 29.09 -7.36
N TYR A 21 12.20 28.90 -6.15
CA TYR A 21 12.27 29.97 -5.14
C TYR A 21 13.53 30.83 -5.26
N VAL A 22 14.64 30.27 -5.77
CA VAL A 22 15.87 31.01 -6.07
C VAL A 22 15.70 31.86 -7.34
N ASP A 23 15.10 31.31 -8.41
CA ASP A 23 14.92 31.98 -9.71
C ASP A 23 13.90 33.12 -9.64
N GLY A 24 12.92 33.04 -8.73
CA GLY A 24 12.01 34.15 -8.43
C GLY A 24 12.64 35.33 -7.67
N ALA A 25 13.94 35.26 -7.33
CA ALA A 25 14.67 36.24 -6.53
C ALA A 25 14.08 36.54 -5.14
N ILE A 26 13.23 35.65 -4.59
CA ILE A 26 12.51 35.90 -3.33
C ILE A 26 13.35 35.50 -2.11
N TYR A 27 14.25 34.53 -2.22
CA TYR A 27 15.11 34.07 -1.11
C TYR A 27 16.51 33.66 -1.58
N LYS A 28 17.56 34.00 -0.82
CA LYS A 28 18.97 33.66 -1.13
C LYS A 28 19.40 32.25 -0.70
N ASN A 29 18.75 31.69 0.33
CA ASN A 29 19.02 30.35 0.86
C ASN A 29 17.68 29.72 1.25
N VAL A 30 17.28 28.65 0.57
CA VAL A 30 16.07 27.86 0.87
C VAL A 30 16.53 26.45 1.21
N SER A 31 16.00 25.87 2.28
CA SER A 31 16.20 24.45 2.60
C SER A 31 14.85 23.77 2.54
N VAL A 32 14.69 22.85 1.59
CA VAL A 32 13.47 22.07 1.41
C VAL A 32 13.71 20.68 1.97
N ASN A 33 12.81 20.20 2.83
CA ASN A 33 12.84 18.83 3.33
C ASN A 33 11.54 18.12 2.91
N VAL A 34 11.65 17.06 2.12
CA VAL A 34 10.51 16.25 1.68
C VAL A 34 10.51 14.91 2.41
N THR A 35 9.60 14.75 3.36
CA THR A 35 9.41 13.48 4.08
C THR A 35 8.30 12.65 3.44
N MET A 36 8.62 11.44 2.97
CA MET A 36 7.61 10.45 2.58
C MET A 36 7.09 9.71 3.82
N THR A 37 5.86 10.01 4.25
CA THR A 37 5.19 9.17 5.24
C THR A 37 4.92 7.80 4.64
N ALA A 38 5.51 6.76 5.22
CA ALA A 38 5.28 5.38 4.79
C ALA A 38 3.79 5.06 4.88
N LYS A 39 3.18 4.71 3.75
CA LYS A 39 1.82 4.19 3.72
C LYS A 39 1.85 2.77 4.28
N VAL A 40 0.87 2.39 5.09
CA VAL A 40 0.81 1.06 5.71
C VAL A 40 -0.52 0.37 5.42
N TYR A 41 -0.52 -0.95 5.54
CA TYR A 41 -1.73 -1.79 5.56
C TYR A 41 -1.56 -2.87 6.65
N TYR A 42 -2.65 -3.53 7.02
CA TYR A 42 -2.68 -4.49 8.11
C TYR A 42 -3.14 -5.86 7.60
N LEU A 43 -2.45 -6.92 7.99
CA LEU A 43 -2.90 -8.30 7.84
C LEU A 43 -3.20 -8.94 9.18
N GLN A 44 -4.30 -9.69 9.24
CA GLN A 44 -4.70 -10.45 10.42
C GLN A 44 -5.45 -11.73 10.06
N GLY A 45 -5.59 -12.62 11.05
CA GLY A 45 -6.23 -13.92 10.90
C GLY A 45 -5.24 -14.99 10.43
N GLU A 46 -5.72 -15.91 9.59
CA GLU A 46 -5.01 -17.14 9.20
C GLU A 46 -3.91 -16.91 8.15
N VAL A 47 -2.89 -16.14 8.53
CA VAL A 47 -1.63 -15.96 7.81
C VAL A 47 -0.44 -16.24 8.73
N ASN A 48 0.69 -16.63 8.15
CA ASN A 48 1.86 -17.04 8.94
C ASN A 48 2.53 -15.86 9.69
N SER A 49 2.36 -14.63 9.21
CA SER A 49 2.90 -13.43 9.84
C SER A 49 1.86 -12.31 9.83
N PRO A 50 0.91 -12.27 10.79
CA PRO A 50 0.00 -11.15 10.93
C PRO A 50 0.74 -9.91 11.45
N GLY A 51 0.24 -8.71 11.11
CA GLY A 51 0.82 -7.46 11.59
C GLY A 51 0.65 -6.30 10.61
N GLN A 52 1.42 -5.24 10.87
CA GLN A 52 1.49 -4.05 10.03
C GLN A 52 2.57 -4.21 8.97
N PHE A 53 2.26 -3.83 7.74
CA PHE A 53 3.16 -3.91 6.59
C PHE A 53 3.26 -2.55 5.90
N GLN A 54 4.45 -2.26 5.35
CA GLN A 54 4.65 -1.09 4.50
C GLN A 54 4.03 -1.33 3.12
N LEU A 55 3.26 -0.35 2.65
CA LEU A 55 2.62 -0.36 1.34
C LEU A 55 3.57 0.22 0.29
N ALA A 56 4.08 -0.64 -0.58
CA ALA A 56 4.75 -0.20 -1.79
C ALA A 56 3.72 0.23 -2.86
N SER A 57 4.15 1.07 -3.79
CA SER A 57 3.30 1.47 -4.92
C SER A 57 2.94 0.26 -5.77
N GLY A 58 1.64 0.03 -5.95
CA GLY A 58 1.13 -1.06 -6.79
C GLY A 58 1.01 -2.42 -6.10
N THR A 59 1.26 -2.51 -4.78
CA THR A 59 1.07 -3.77 -4.04
C THR A 59 -0.35 -4.32 -4.23
N THR A 60 -0.43 -5.61 -4.54
CA THR A 60 -1.69 -6.33 -4.72
C THR A 60 -2.04 -7.22 -3.53
N LEU A 61 -3.26 -7.76 -3.52
CA LEU A 61 -3.72 -8.64 -2.45
C LEU A 61 -2.92 -9.94 -2.41
N LEU A 62 -2.57 -10.53 -3.56
CA LEU A 62 -1.70 -11.71 -3.61
C LEU A 62 -0.30 -11.41 -3.04
N GLN A 63 0.28 -10.27 -3.41
CA GLN A 63 1.58 -9.84 -2.89
C GLN A 63 1.54 -9.56 -1.39
N ALA A 64 0.44 -9.00 -0.89
CA ALA A 64 0.23 -8.75 0.52
C ALA A 64 0.24 -10.07 1.34
N ILE A 65 -0.46 -11.10 0.86
CA ILE A 65 -0.41 -12.43 1.50
C ILE A 65 1.00 -13.04 1.40
N ALA A 66 1.67 -12.92 0.26
CA ALA A 66 3.02 -13.44 0.09
C ALA A 66 4.01 -12.77 1.07
N GLY A 67 3.88 -11.45 1.28
CA GLY A 67 4.64 -10.69 2.27
C GLY A 67 4.41 -11.17 3.71
N ALA A 68 3.21 -11.68 4.02
CA ALA A 68 2.88 -12.30 5.30
C ALA A 68 3.33 -13.78 5.42
N ARG A 69 4.25 -14.22 4.53
CA ARG A 69 4.76 -15.61 4.43
C ARG A 69 3.67 -16.64 4.10
N GLY A 70 2.63 -16.22 3.39
CA GLY A 70 1.55 -17.10 2.97
C GLY A 70 0.52 -17.39 4.08
N TYR A 71 -0.35 -18.34 3.78
CA TYR A 71 -1.44 -18.74 4.65
C TYR A 71 -1.01 -19.77 5.71
N THR A 72 -1.73 -19.81 6.84
CA THR A 72 -1.68 -20.98 7.73
C THR A 72 -2.43 -22.17 7.10
N PRO A 73 -2.23 -23.40 7.60
CA PRO A 73 -3.01 -24.57 7.17
C PRO A 73 -4.52 -24.46 7.38
N PHE A 74 -4.97 -23.58 8.29
CA PHE A 74 -6.38 -23.42 8.66
C PHE A 74 -7.08 -22.29 7.91
N ALA A 75 -6.40 -21.64 6.95
CA ALA A 75 -6.91 -20.50 6.22
C ALA A 75 -8.06 -20.84 5.26
N ASN A 76 -9.16 -20.09 5.38
CA ASN A 76 -10.23 -20.08 4.39
C ASN A 76 -9.88 -19.13 3.23
N ARG A 77 -9.18 -19.66 2.22
CA ARG A 77 -8.80 -18.92 1.01
C ARG A 77 -9.99 -18.42 0.18
N LYS A 78 -11.21 -18.94 0.39
CA LYS A 78 -12.42 -18.43 -0.29
C LYS A 78 -13.03 -17.22 0.41
N LYS A 79 -12.63 -16.95 1.65
CA LYS A 79 -13.16 -15.88 2.49
C LYS A 79 -12.00 -15.05 3.01
N VAL A 80 -11.44 -14.22 2.14
CA VAL A 80 -10.51 -13.14 2.51
C VAL A 80 -11.22 -11.82 2.37
N THR A 81 -11.14 -10.98 3.39
CA THR A 81 -11.87 -9.70 3.41
C THR A 81 -10.92 -8.52 3.53
N ILE A 82 -11.12 -7.50 2.70
CA ILE A 82 -10.50 -6.18 2.84
C ILE A 82 -11.52 -5.25 3.49
N THR A 83 -11.18 -4.66 4.63
CA THR A 83 -11.91 -3.55 5.21
C THR A 83 -11.23 -2.24 4.78
N ARG A 84 -11.98 -1.39 4.09
CA ARG A 84 -11.50 -0.11 3.56
C ARG A 84 -12.55 0.96 3.83
N GLN A 85 -12.21 1.95 4.64
CA GLN A 85 -13.11 3.06 5.00
C GLN A 85 -14.50 2.57 5.48
N GLY A 86 -14.51 1.54 6.34
CA GLY A 86 -15.73 0.94 6.89
C GLY A 86 -16.49 0.02 5.93
N LYS A 87 -16.09 -0.11 4.67
CA LYS A 87 -16.67 -1.06 3.71
C LYS A 87 -15.87 -2.37 3.70
N ILE A 88 -16.58 -3.49 3.64
CA ILE A 88 -15.98 -4.83 3.59
C ILE A 88 -16.11 -5.37 2.17
N TYR A 89 -14.99 -5.80 1.60
CA TYR A 89 -14.90 -6.44 0.30
C TYR A 89 -14.40 -7.86 0.50
N GLN A 90 -15.16 -8.86 0.03
CA GLN A 90 -14.76 -10.26 0.12
C GLN A 90 -14.19 -10.75 -1.21
N TYR A 91 -13.09 -11.50 -1.13
CA TYR A 91 -12.39 -12.07 -2.27
C TYR A 91 -12.17 -13.57 -2.08
N ASN A 92 -12.30 -14.29 -3.18
CA ASN A 92 -11.88 -15.68 -3.30
C ASN A 92 -10.46 -15.73 -3.85
N MET A 93 -9.48 -15.96 -2.98
CA MET A 93 -8.07 -15.98 -3.36
C MET A 93 -7.75 -17.06 -4.38
N LYS A 94 -8.48 -18.18 -4.37
CA LYS A 94 -8.27 -19.25 -5.37
C LYS A 94 -8.59 -18.81 -6.79
N GLU A 95 -9.50 -17.84 -6.96
CA GLU A 95 -9.82 -17.29 -8.28
C GLU A 95 -8.75 -16.29 -8.71
N LEU A 96 -8.27 -15.46 -7.78
CA LEU A 96 -7.20 -14.49 -8.04
C LEU A 96 -5.87 -15.18 -8.40
N GLU A 97 -5.55 -16.29 -7.74
CA GLU A 97 -4.35 -17.07 -8.03
C GLU A 97 -4.39 -17.76 -9.39
N LYS A 98 -5.59 -18.12 -9.88
CA LYS A 98 -5.78 -18.70 -11.22
C LYS A 98 -5.73 -17.64 -12.31
N ASP A 99 -6.22 -16.44 -12.00
CA ASP A 99 -6.32 -15.33 -12.94
C ASP A 99 -5.77 -14.04 -12.27
N PRO A 100 -4.44 -13.84 -12.29
CA PRO A 100 -3.80 -12.68 -11.66
C PRO A 100 -4.25 -11.34 -12.24
N SER A 101 -4.87 -11.32 -13.42
CA SER A 101 -5.43 -10.09 -14.00
C SER A 101 -6.57 -9.51 -13.16
N LYS A 102 -7.22 -10.34 -12.33
CA LYS A 102 -8.28 -9.96 -11.39
C LYS A 102 -7.76 -9.53 -10.03
N ASP A 103 -6.45 -9.59 -9.80
CA ASP A 103 -5.86 -9.25 -8.51
C ASP A 103 -6.11 -7.77 -8.16
N VAL A 104 -6.30 -7.54 -6.87
CA VAL A 104 -6.80 -6.27 -6.36
C VAL A 104 -5.68 -5.49 -5.73
N LYS A 105 -5.52 -4.22 -6.15
CA LYS A 105 -4.58 -3.30 -5.52
C LYS A 105 -5.05 -2.94 -4.11
N ILE A 106 -4.14 -3.13 -3.16
CA ILE A 106 -4.35 -2.70 -1.78
C ILE A 106 -4.03 -1.21 -1.65
N LYS A 107 -4.70 -0.56 -0.69
CA LYS A 107 -4.57 0.87 -0.42
C LYS A 107 -4.10 1.10 1.02
N ALA A 108 -3.60 2.30 1.26
CA ALA A 108 -3.15 2.70 2.59
C ALA A 108 -4.34 2.63 3.57
N GLY A 109 -4.10 2.04 4.74
CA GLY A 109 -5.12 1.84 5.77
C GLY A 109 -6.04 0.64 5.55
N ASP A 110 -5.83 -0.16 4.49
CA ASP A 110 -6.59 -1.40 4.32
C ASP A 110 -6.30 -2.38 5.45
N VAL A 111 -7.35 -3.03 5.95
CA VAL A 111 -7.24 -4.15 6.89
C VAL A 111 -7.69 -5.42 6.20
N ILE A 112 -6.73 -6.31 5.95
CA ILE A 112 -6.93 -7.59 5.28
C ILE A 112 -7.08 -8.66 6.35
N LYS A 113 -8.19 -9.38 6.33
CA LYS A 113 -8.47 -10.49 7.25
C LYS A 113 -8.66 -11.78 6.47
N VAL A 114 -7.85 -12.78 6.80
CA VAL A 114 -8.01 -14.15 6.32
C VAL A 114 -8.79 -14.92 7.38
N TRP A 115 -9.98 -15.41 7.02
CA TRP A 115 -10.82 -16.13 7.96
C TRP A 115 -10.35 -17.58 8.12
N GLN A 116 -10.64 -18.19 9.26
CA GLN A 116 -10.42 -19.61 9.47
C GLN A 116 -11.44 -20.44 8.67
N SER A 117 -11.03 -21.62 8.20
CA SER A 117 -11.94 -22.60 7.61
C SER A 117 -12.81 -23.18 8.71
N ALA A 118 -14.13 -23.18 8.50
CA ALA A 118 -14.98 -24.13 9.20
C ALA A 118 -14.59 -25.51 8.67
N PHE A 119 -14.25 -26.43 9.57
CA PHE A 119 -14.02 -27.84 9.24
C PHE A 119 -15.32 -28.48 8.76
#